data_AF-A0A170PED0-F1
#
_entry.id   AF-A0A170PED0-F1
#
_cell.length_a   1.000
_cell.length_b   1.000
_cell.length_c   1.000
_cell.angle_alpha   90.00
_cell.angle_beta   90.00
_cell.angle_gamma   90.00
#
_symmetry.space_group_name_H-M   'P 1'
#
loop_
_entity.id
_entity.type
_entity.pdbx_description
1 polymer ?
#
loop_
_entity_poly.entity_id
_entity_poly.type
_entity_poly.pdbx_seq_one_letter_code
_entity_poly.pdbx_strand_id
1 'polypeptide(L)'
;MIDIRPLDQFDIDTFRPIAAGYTTAEIYRVAWSESDGQTVFSLTLESLARPERFNFPYTADDIARYTAFVPNDYCWGAYDGDTLVAVALGEAQEWNRTVAVWEFHVAPAYQRQGIGRRLMAEVAVRAKAAGRRALVLETQNSNVPAIRFYRRVGYRLEGVDISYYTNEDMQPGRTVALFMKLRLE
;
A
#
# COMPACT_ATOMS: atom_id res chain seq x y z
N MET A 1 21.22 -4.06 -13.65
CA MET A 1 21.01 -4.60 -12.27
C MET A 1 20.15 -3.59 -11.56
N ILE A 2 19.11 -4.02 -10.84
CA ILE A 2 18.20 -3.08 -10.17
C ILE A 2 18.86 -2.49 -8.92
N ASP A 3 19.11 -1.18 -8.98
CA ASP A 3 19.64 -0.38 -7.88
C ASP A 3 18.51 0.08 -6.96
N ILE A 4 18.69 -0.01 -5.65
CA ILE A 4 17.71 0.44 -4.66
C ILE A 4 18.39 1.48 -3.79
N ARG A 5 17.82 2.68 -3.77
CA ARG A 5 18.40 3.84 -3.11
C ARG A 5 17.30 4.77 -2.59
N PRO A 6 17.64 5.71 -1.66
CA PRO A 6 16.70 6.74 -1.25
C PRO A 6 16.10 7.48 -2.44
N LEU A 7 14.83 7.84 -2.32
CA LEU A 7 14.16 8.67 -3.32
C LEU A 7 14.39 10.15 -2.96
N ASP A 8 15.21 10.83 -3.76
CA ASP A 8 15.63 12.21 -3.48
C ASP A 8 14.54 13.26 -3.73
N GLN A 9 13.62 12.99 -4.66
CA GLN A 9 12.52 13.89 -5.01
C GLN A 9 11.31 13.10 -5.53
N PHE A 10 10.12 13.64 -5.34
CA PHE A 10 8.91 13.14 -5.98
C PHE A 10 8.70 13.85 -7.32
N ASP A 11 8.52 13.07 -8.38
CA ASP A 11 8.15 13.57 -9.70
C ASP A 11 7.00 12.72 -10.24
N ILE A 12 5.85 13.37 -10.47
CA ILE A 12 4.64 12.70 -10.94
C ILE A 12 4.83 12.05 -12.32
N ASP A 13 5.68 12.60 -13.18
CA ASP A 13 5.86 12.09 -14.55
C ASP A 13 6.69 10.80 -14.59
N THR A 14 7.61 10.62 -13.63
CA THR A 14 8.33 9.34 -13.44
C THR A 14 7.53 8.34 -12.61
N PHE A 15 6.65 8.83 -11.73
CA PHE A 15 5.81 8.00 -10.86
C PHE A 15 4.58 7.42 -11.58
N ARG A 16 3.92 8.19 -12.45
CA ARG A 16 2.68 7.76 -13.14
C ARG A 16 2.85 6.48 -13.99
N PRO A 17 3.97 6.25 -14.71
CA PRO A 17 4.18 5.00 -15.45
C PRO A 17 4.26 3.75 -14.57
N ILE A 18 4.70 3.89 -13.31
CA ILE A 18 4.84 2.77 -12.37
C ILE A 18 3.57 2.55 -11.55
N ALA A 19 2.80 3.61 -11.27
CA ALA A 19 1.51 3.57 -10.58
C ALA A 19 0.35 3.21 -11.52
N ALA A 20 0.49 2.11 -12.27
CA ALA A 20 -0.42 1.74 -13.37
C ALA A 20 -1.76 1.08 -12.94
N GLY A 21 -2.07 1.16 -11.64
CA GLY A 21 -3.19 0.44 -11.03
C GLY A 21 -2.96 -1.06 -10.93
N TYR A 22 -4.04 -1.83 -10.83
CA TYR A 22 -3.97 -3.30 -10.71
C TYR A 22 -5.17 -3.98 -11.35
N THR A 23 -5.00 -5.25 -11.69
CA THR A 23 -6.07 -6.14 -12.16
C THR A 23 -6.23 -7.28 -11.18
N THR A 24 -7.47 -7.59 -10.81
CA THR A 24 -7.80 -8.68 -9.88
C THR A 24 -8.90 -9.57 -10.43
N ALA A 25 -8.83 -10.87 -10.13
CA ALA A 25 -9.89 -11.85 -10.43
C ALA A 25 -10.66 -12.25 -9.17
N GLU A 26 -10.30 -11.70 -8.02
CA GLU A 26 -10.86 -12.04 -6.72
C GLU A 26 -11.01 -10.76 -5.87
N ILE A 27 -11.90 -10.79 -4.89
CA ILE A 27 -12.13 -9.71 -3.93
C ILE A 27 -12.37 -10.28 -2.54
N TYR A 28 -11.94 -9.59 -1.50
CA TYR A 28 -12.42 -9.86 -0.14
C TYR A 28 -13.77 -9.19 0.08
N ARG A 29 -14.87 -9.95 0.08
CA ARG A 29 -16.18 -9.44 0.52
C ARG A 29 -16.13 -9.14 2.00
N VAL A 30 -16.43 -7.90 2.35
CA VAL A 30 -16.53 -7.45 3.73
C VAL A 30 -18.00 -7.53 4.14
N ALA A 31 -18.28 -8.24 5.23
CA ALA A 31 -19.54 -8.17 5.94
C ALA A 31 -19.27 -7.63 7.35
N TRP A 32 -20.19 -6.82 7.85
CA TRP A 32 -20.12 -6.22 9.18
C TRP A 32 -21.46 -6.35 9.88
N SER A 33 -21.42 -6.67 11.16
CA SER A 33 -22.58 -6.68 12.05
C SER A 33 -22.19 -6.17 13.41
N GLU A 34 -23.06 -5.39 14.04
CA GLU A 34 -22.83 -4.82 15.36
C GLU A 34 -24.07 -4.96 16.24
N SER A 35 -23.82 -5.23 17.52
CA SER A 35 -24.79 -5.34 18.60
C SER A 35 -24.11 -4.94 19.91
N ASP A 36 -24.88 -4.71 20.97
CA ASP A 36 -24.34 -4.33 22.29
C ASP A 36 -23.29 -5.30 22.84
N GLY A 37 -23.39 -6.58 22.50
CA GLY A 37 -22.48 -7.63 22.99
C GLY A 37 -21.36 -8.02 22.03
N GLN A 38 -21.42 -7.59 20.76
CA GLN A 38 -20.49 -8.05 19.73
C GLN A 38 -20.49 -7.18 18.48
N THR A 39 -19.28 -6.86 18.01
CA THR A 39 -19.02 -6.36 16.65
C THR A 39 -18.21 -7.40 15.88
N VAL A 40 -18.63 -7.74 14.67
CA VAL A 40 -17.98 -8.73 13.80
C VAL A 40 -17.70 -8.11 12.45
N PHE A 41 -16.45 -8.27 11.99
CA PHE A 41 -16.08 -8.09 10.60
C PHE A 41 -15.71 -9.45 10.02
N SER A 42 -16.31 -9.81 8.89
CA SER A 42 -15.98 -11.02 8.13
C SER A 42 -15.43 -10.64 6.77
N LEU A 43 -14.32 -11.27 6.39
CA LEU A 43 -13.70 -11.07 5.08
C LEU A 43 -13.60 -12.42 4.36
N THR A 44 -14.40 -12.59 3.32
CA THR A 44 -14.44 -13.82 2.53
C THR A 44 -13.84 -13.57 1.16
N LEU A 45 -12.84 -14.36 0.77
CA LEU A 45 -12.28 -14.26 -0.58
C LEU A 45 -13.25 -14.89 -1.58
N GLU A 46 -13.69 -14.11 -2.56
CA GLU A 46 -14.59 -14.56 -3.62
C GLU A 46 -13.97 -14.32 -4.99
N SER A 47 -14.26 -15.20 -5.94
CA SER A 47 -13.91 -15.01 -7.34
C SER A 47 -14.91 -14.08 -8.03
N LEU A 48 -14.39 -13.18 -8.85
CA LEU A 48 -15.20 -12.33 -9.73
C LEU A 48 -15.58 -13.11 -10.99
N ALA A 49 -16.73 -12.77 -11.58
CA ALA A 49 -17.18 -13.38 -12.84
C ALA A 49 -16.20 -13.14 -14.00
N ARG A 50 -15.47 -12.02 -13.95
CA ARG A 50 -14.36 -11.68 -14.84
C ARG A 50 -13.36 -10.82 -14.08
N PRO A 51 -12.07 -10.81 -14.48
CA PRO A 51 -11.11 -9.89 -13.89
C PRO A 51 -11.53 -8.43 -14.06
N GLU A 52 -11.34 -7.64 -13.01
CA GLU A 52 -11.60 -6.20 -13.00
C GLU A 52 -10.28 -5.43 -12.88
N ARG A 53 -10.20 -4.30 -13.59
CA ARG A 53 -9.05 -3.40 -13.57
C ARG A 53 -9.41 -2.14 -12.80
N PHE A 54 -8.56 -1.80 -11.84
CA PHE A 54 -8.65 -0.59 -11.04
C PHE A 54 -7.50 0.34 -11.41
N ASN A 55 -7.81 1.62 -11.57
CA ASN A 55 -6.84 2.68 -11.78
C ASN A 55 -7.35 3.95 -11.10
N PHE A 56 -6.47 4.63 -10.38
CA PHE A 56 -6.84 5.79 -9.59
C PHE A 56 -6.01 7.00 -10.05
N PRO A 57 -6.66 8.10 -10.44
CA PRO A 57 -5.94 9.32 -10.75
C PRO A 57 -5.35 9.92 -9.46
N TYR A 58 -4.18 10.53 -9.58
CA TYR A 58 -3.58 11.32 -8.51
C TYR A 58 -4.05 12.77 -8.62
N THR A 59 -4.58 13.30 -7.51
CA THR A 59 -5.04 14.67 -7.41
C THR A 59 -3.87 15.63 -7.24
N ALA A 60 -4.12 16.95 -7.39
CA ALA A 60 -3.13 17.96 -7.09
C ALA A 60 -2.71 17.92 -5.61
N ASP A 61 -3.63 17.59 -4.71
CA ASP A 61 -3.37 17.47 -3.28
C ASP A 61 -2.47 16.27 -2.97
N ASP A 62 -2.67 15.12 -3.63
CA ASP A 62 -1.79 13.96 -3.49
C ASP A 62 -0.36 14.32 -3.93
N ILE A 63 -0.23 14.98 -5.09
CA ILE A 63 1.06 15.41 -5.63
C ILE A 63 1.74 16.39 -4.68
N ALA A 64 1.02 17.41 -4.19
CA ALA A 64 1.54 18.39 -3.25
C ALA A 64 1.99 17.73 -1.94
N ARG A 65 1.19 16.80 -1.42
CA ARG A 65 1.50 16.04 -0.20
C ARG A 65 2.77 15.19 -0.37
N TYR A 66 2.88 14.42 -1.44
CA TYR A 66 4.05 13.58 -1.71
C TYR A 66 5.31 14.40 -1.96
N THR A 67 5.18 15.53 -2.65
CA THR A 67 6.27 16.48 -2.84
C THR A 67 6.75 17.09 -1.52
N ALA A 68 5.84 17.32 -0.56
CA ALA A 68 6.17 17.97 0.70
C ALA A 68 6.96 17.08 1.68
N PHE A 69 6.79 15.75 1.65
CA PHE A 69 7.50 14.85 2.58
C PHE A 69 8.61 14.02 1.93
N VAL A 70 8.75 14.04 0.60
CA VAL A 70 9.89 13.45 -0.11
C VAL A 70 10.96 14.54 -0.30
N PRO A 71 12.24 14.30 0.03
CA PRO A 71 12.79 13.05 0.56
C PRO A 71 12.64 12.92 2.08
N ASN A 72 12.55 11.68 2.56
CA ASN A 72 12.79 11.34 3.96
C ASN A 72 13.37 9.91 4.07
N ASP A 73 13.75 9.50 5.28
CA ASP A 73 14.42 8.20 5.55
C ASP A 73 13.62 6.95 5.12
N TYR A 74 12.32 7.10 4.90
CA TYR A 74 11.37 6.04 4.57
C TYR A 74 10.89 6.09 3.11
N CYS A 75 11.46 6.97 2.27
CA CYS A 75 11.17 7.07 0.85
C CYS A 75 12.28 6.43 0.01
N TRP A 76 11.93 5.40 -0.77
CA TRP A 76 12.89 4.60 -1.52
C TRP A 76 12.43 4.35 -2.95
N GLY A 77 13.37 4.39 -3.89
CA GLY A 77 13.17 4.07 -5.29
C GLY A 77 13.99 2.84 -5.70
N ALA A 78 13.47 2.08 -6.67
CA ALA A 78 14.24 1.09 -7.40
C ALA A 78 14.43 1.55 -8.85
N TYR A 79 15.65 1.41 -9.36
CA TYR A 79 16.07 1.97 -10.64
C TYR A 79 16.66 0.90 -11.56
N ASP A 80 16.29 0.95 -12.84
CA ASP A 80 17.02 0.29 -13.93
C ASP A 80 17.72 1.35 -14.76
N GLY A 81 19.04 1.50 -14.55
CA GLY A 81 19.77 2.69 -14.99
C GLY A 81 19.21 3.94 -14.30
N ASP A 82 18.80 4.94 -15.08
CA ASP A 82 18.17 6.17 -14.58
C ASP A 82 16.63 6.08 -14.49
N THR A 83 16.04 4.95 -14.91
CA THR A 83 14.58 4.80 -14.94
C THR A 83 14.06 4.32 -13.58
N LEU A 84 13.16 5.08 -12.98
CA LEU A 84 12.42 4.63 -11.79
C LEU A 84 11.45 3.49 -12.19
N VAL A 85 11.60 2.32 -11.57
CA VAL A 85 10.79 1.13 -11.87
C VAL A 85 9.97 0.63 -10.68
N ALA A 86 10.24 1.12 -9.47
CA ALA A 86 9.43 0.89 -8.30
C ALA A 86 9.66 1.97 -7.24
N VAL A 87 8.70 2.16 -6.34
CA VAL A 87 8.76 3.17 -5.29
C VAL A 87 8.06 2.69 -4.03
N ALA A 88 8.54 3.14 -2.87
CA ALA A 88 7.85 3.09 -1.59
C ALA A 88 7.94 4.47 -0.92
N LEU A 89 6.81 5.09 -0.60
CA LEU A 89 6.72 6.39 0.07
C LEU A 89 6.24 6.21 1.51
N GLY A 90 7.17 6.29 2.47
CA GLY A 90 6.88 6.21 3.89
C GLY A 90 6.87 7.57 4.59
N GLU A 91 6.05 7.70 5.63
CA GLU A 91 6.00 8.89 6.50
C GLU A 91 5.92 8.44 7.97
N ALA A 92 6.76 9.03 8.83
CA ALA A 92 6.73 8.73 10.25
C ALA A 92 5.45 9.27 10.92
N GLN A 93 4.88 8.45 11.81
CA GLN A 93 3.76 8.79 12.66
C GLN A 93 4.25 8.82 14.11
N GLU A 94 4.57 10.01 14.61
CA GLU A 94 5.25 10.17 15.91
C GLU A 94 4.40 9.70 17.09
N TRP A 95 3.10 10.02 17.07
CA TRP A 95 2.18 9.74 18.18
C TRP A 95 2.09 8.27 18.59
N ASN A 96 2.30 7.33 17.64
CA ASN A 96 2.27 5.89 17.90
C ASN A 96 3.55 5.18 17.47
N ARG A 97 4.60 5.92 17.10
CA ARG A 97 5.89 5.39 16.64
C ARG A 97 5.77 4.41 15.47
N THR A 98 4.94 4.69 14.47
CA THR A 98 4.85 3.87 13.25
C THR A 98 5.37 4.61 12.02
N VAL A 99 5.48 3.92 10.90
CA VAL A 99 5.67 4.54 9.57
C VAL A 99 4.49 4.13 8.70
N ALA A 100 3.75 5.11 8.19
CA ALA A 100 2.69 4.91 7.21
C ALA A 100 3.32 4.82 5.81
N VAL A 101 3.10 3.72 5.11
CA VAL A 101 3.48 3.56 3.70
C VAL A 101 2.28 3.97 2.87
N TRP A 102 2.38 5.15 2.26
CA TRP A 102 1.31 5.79 1.49
C TRP A 102 1.22 5.27 0.07
N GLU A 103 2.38 5.16 -0.60
CA GLU A 103 2.45 4.66 -1.97
C GLU A 103 3.47 3.52 -2.05
N PHE A 104 3.09 2.46 -2.74
CA PHE A 104 3.97 1.34 -3.03
C PHE A 104 3.63 0.76 -4.40
N HIS A 105 4.54 0.94 -5.35
CA HIS A 105 4.33 0.51 -6.74
C HIS A 105 5.55 -0.18 -7.29
N VAL A 106 5.31 -1.18 -8.14
CA VAL A 106 6.33 -1.83 -8.95
C VAL A 106 5.79 -1.90 -10.37
N ALA A 107 6.53 -1.32 -11.31
CA ALA A 107 6.18 -1.30 -12.72
C ALA A 107 5.86 -2.72 -13.22
N PRO A 108 4.79 -2.92 -14.03
CA PRO A 108 4.33 -4.26 -14.41
C PRO A 108 5.42 -5.19 -14.97
N ALA A 109 6.32 -4.68 -15.80
CA ALA A 109 7.44 -5.44 -16.39
C ALA A 109 8.49 -5.90 -15.34
N TYR A 110 8.51 -5.25 -14.18
CA TYR A 110 9.47 -5.47 -13.09
C TYR A 110 8.87 -6.23 -11.91
N GLN A 111 7.58 -6.59 -11.97
CA GLN A 111 6.92 -7.38 -10.94
C GLN A 111 7.42 -8.83 -10.91
N ARG A 112 7.26 -9.48 -9.75
CA ARG A 112 7.68 -10.88 -9.49
C ARG A 112 9.20 -11.13 -9.58
N GLN A 113 10.01 -10.08 -9.58
CA GLN A 113 11.48 -10.15 -9.57
C GLN A 113 12.10 -9.87 -8.18
N GLY A 114 11.30 -9.85 -7.12
CA GLY A 114 11.76 -9.58 -5.75
C GLY A 114 12.00 -8.11 -5.39
N ILE A 115 11.86 -7.18 -6.35
CA ILE A 115 12.09 -5.73 -6.15
C ILE A 115 11.20 -5.18 -5.03
N GLY A 116 9.89 -5.45 -5.07
CA GLY A 116 8.96 -4.99 -4.04
C GLY A 116 9.33 -5.47 -2.63
N ARG A 117 9.80 -6.71 -2.50
CA ARG A 117 10.26 -7.25 -1.21
C ARG A 117 11.50 -6.49 -0.71
N ARG A 118 12.46 -6.21 -1.60
CA ARG A 118 13.67 -5.47 -1.25
C ARG A 118 13.35 -4.04 -0.81
N LEU A 119 12.48 -3.33 -1.53
CA LEU A 119 12.04 -1.97 -1.16
C LEU A 119 11.39 -1.93 0.22
N MET A 120 10.40 -2.80 0.48
CA MET A 120 9.73 -2.83 1.79
C MET A 120 10.69 -3.23 2.93
N ALA A 121 11.71 -4.04 2.63
CA ALA A 121 12.75 -4.39 3.60
C ALA A 121 13.62 -3.18 3.96
N GLU A 122 14.01 -2.34 3.00
CA GLU A 122 14.76 -1.10 3.29
C GLU A 122 13.96 -0.17 4.21
N VAL A 123 12.68 0.06 3.90
CA VAL A 123 11.79 0.86 4.75
C VAL A 123 11.71 0.28 6.18
N ALA A 124 11.57 -1.05 6.29
CA ALA A 124 11.51 -1.74 7.59
C ALA A 124 12.81 -1.64 8.38
N VAL A 125 13.96 -1.76 7.72
CA VAL A 125 15.28 -1.61 8.34
C VAL A 125 15.46 -0.21 8.91
N ARG A 126 15.12 0.84 8.13
CA ARG A 126 15.20 2.24 8.57
C ARG A 126 14.23 2.53 9.71
N ALA A 127 12.99 2.06 9.60
CA ALA A 127 11.99 2.21 10.65
C ALA A 127 12.42 1.53 11.96
N LYS A 128 12.95 0.30 11.88
CA LYS A 128 13.44 -0.41 13.06
C LYS A 128 14.63 0.31 13.71
N ALA A 129 15.59 0.77 12.90
CA ALA A 129 16.74 1.53 13.39
C ALA A 129 16.33 2.84 14.08
N ALA A 130 15.26 3.49 13.63
CA ALA A 130 14.67 4.67 14.24
C ALA A 130 13.74 4.36 15.45
N GLY A 131 13.68 3.10 15.91
CA GLY A 131 12.85 2.70 17.05
C GLY A 131 11.35 2.81 16.78
N ARG A 132 10.93 2.64 15.52
CA ARG A 132 9.52 2.53 15.12
C ARG A 132 9.04 1.10 15.39
N ARG A 133 7.81 0.96 15.87
CA ARG A 133 7.24 -0.34 16.29
C ARG A 133 6.59 -1.12 15.15
N ALA A 134 6.21 -0.44 14.06
CA ALA A 134 5.52 -1.06 12.93
C ALA A 134 5.59 -0.20 11.67
N LEU A 135 5.52 -0.86 10.51
CA LEU A 135 5.04 -0.26 9.27
C LEU A 135 3.54 -0.50 9.15
N VAL A 136 2.79 0.50 8.71
CA VAL A 136 1.34 0.42 8.49
C VAL A 136 1.03 0.85 7.07
N LEU A 137 0.03 0.23 6.45
CA LEU A 137 -0.46 0.62 5.13
C LEU A 137 -1.96 0.39 5.03
N GLU A 138 -2.57 1.10 4.10
CA GLU A 138 -3.94 0.91 3.66
C GLU A 138 -3.92 0.19 2.30
N THR A 139 -4.92 -0.66 2.06
CA THR A 139 -5.20 -1.19 0.73
C THR A 139 -6.66 -1.56 0.57
N GLN A 140 -7.19 -1.41 -0.63
CA GLN A 140 -8.58 -1.79 -0.94
C GLN A 140 -8.78 -3.30 -0.83
N ASN A 141 -9.95 -3.72 -0.34
CA ASN A 141 -10.37 -5.13 -0.28
C ASN A 141 -10.38 -5.86 -1.64
N SER A 142 -10.47 -5.11 -2.74
CA SER A 142 -10.33 -5.57 -4.13
C SER A 142 -8.88 -5.82 -4.55
N ASN A 143 -7.89 -5.19 -3.89
CA ASN A 143 -6.47 -5.32 -4.25
C ASN A 143 -5.84 -6.61 -3.69
N VAL A 144 -6.48 -7.75 -4.01
CA VAL A 144 -6.01 -9.09 -3.61
C VAL A 144 -4.57 -9.37 -4.02
N PRO A 145 -4.04 -8.94 -5.19
CA PRO A 145 -2.63 -9.09 -5.52
C PRO A 145 -1.71 -8.42 -4.48
N ALA A 146 -1.99 -7.18 -4.08
CA ALA A 146 -1.21 -6.47 -3.07
C ALA A 146 -1.38 -7.10 -1.68
N ILE A 147 -2.60 -7.43 -1.26
CA ILE A 147 -2.86 -8.12 0.03
C ILE A 147 -2.04 -9.41 0.14
N ARG A 148 -2.01 -10.23 -0.92
CA ARG A 148 -1.19 -11.45 -0.98
C ARG A 148 0.30 -11.14 -0.93
N PHE A 149 0.76 -10.09 -1.60
CA PHE A 149 2.15 -9.64 -1.51
C PHE A 149 2.49 -9.24 -0.07
N TYR A 150 1.70 -8.37 0.56
CA TYR A 150 1.90 -7.88 1.91
C TYR A 150 1.97 -9.03 2.93
N ARG A 151 1.07 -10.02 2.84
CA ARG A 151 1.14 -11.24 3.66
C ARG A 151 2.46 -12.01 3.49
N ARG A 152 2.95 -12.16 2.26
CA ARG A 152 4.23 -12.85 1.98
C ARG A 152 5.46 -12.11 2.49
N VAL A 153 5.36 -10.80 2.75
CA VAL A 153 6.42 -9.99 3.36
C VAL A 153 6.16 -9.69 4.84
N GLY A 154 5.22 -10.42 5.46
CA GLY A 154 5.03 -10.45 6.92
C GLY A 154 3.91 -9.55 7.46
N TYR A 155 3.24 -8.77 6.61
CA TYR A 155 2.13 -7.94 7.04
C TYR A 155 0.91 -8.79 7.40
N ARG A 156 0.17 -8.34 8.41
CA ARG A 156 -1.11 -8.90 8.81
C ARG A 156 -2.20 -7.86 8.64
N LEU A 157 -3.38 -8.31 8.22
CA LEU A 157 -4.58 -7.47 8.25
C LEU A 157 -4.97 -7.28 9.71
N GLU A 158 -4.98 -6.03 10.16
CA GLU A 158 -5.27 -5.66 11.56
C GLU A 158 -6.33 -4.57 11.69
N GLY A 159 -6.94 -4.14 10.59
CA GLY A 159 -8.04 -3.17 10.61
C GLY A 159 -8.87 -3.21 9.33
N VAL A 160 -10.12 -2.78 9.48
CA VAL A 160 -11.09 -2.59 8.40
C VAL A 160 -11.78 -1.27 8.71
N ASP A 161 -11.97 -0.43 7.70
CA ASP A 161 -12.79 0.77 7.81
C ASP A 161 -13.79 0.80 6.67
N ILE A 162 -15.07 0.68 7.04
CA ILE A 162 -16.21 0.53 6.13
C ILE A 162 -16.76 1.85 5.62
N SER A 163 -16.12 2.97 5.98
CA SER A 163 -16.48 4.31 5.51
C SER A 163 -15.27 5.23 5.34
N TYR A 164 -14.11 4.67 5.01
CA TYR A 164 -12.84 5.39 4.96
C TYR A 164 -12.77 6.38 3.79
N TYR A 165 -13.18 5.93 2.60
CA TYR A 165 -13.14 6.75 1.40
C TYR A 165 -14.40 7.59 1.30
N THR A 166 -15.56 6.99 1.59
CA THR A 166 -16.88 7.62 1.58
C THR A 166 -17.83 6.92 2.57
N ASN A 167 -18.97 7.55 2.87
CA ASN A 167 -20.03 6.89 3.64
C ASN A 167 -20.75 5.75 2.86
N GLU A 168 -20.32 5.44 1.64
CA GLU A 168 -20.96 4.48 0.74
C GLU A 168 -20.06 3.26 0.42
N ASP A 169 -18.92 3.10 1.09
CA ASP A 169 -17.89 2.11 0.69
C ASP A 169 -18.35 0.65 0.73
N MET A 170 -19.42 0.35 1.49
CA MET A 170 -20.05 -0.98 1.56
C MET A 170 -21.06 -1.25 0.43
N GLN A 171 -21.38 -0.25 -0.41
CA GLN A 171 -22.33 -0.44 -1.52
C GLN A 171 -21.73 -1.32 -2.64
N PRO A 172 -22.57 -2.02 -3.44
CA PRO A 172 -22.09 -2.81 -4.57
C PRO A 172 -21.24 -2.01 -5.55
N GLY A 173 -20.08 -2.55 -5.93
CA GLY A 173 -19.14 -1.89 -6.86
C GLY A 173 -18.19 -0.89 -6.21
N ARG A 174 -18.28 -0.67 -4.90
CA ARG A 174 -17.32 0.12 -4.11
C ARG A 174 -16.29 -0.80 -3.42
N THR A 175 -15.29 -0.18 -2.80
CA THR A 175 -14.20 -0.87 -2.11
C THR A 175 -14.08 -0.37 -0.68
N VAL A 176 -13.75 -1.29 0.22
CA VAL A 176 -13.55 -1.05 1.64
C VAL A 176 -12.06 -0.97 1.94
N ALA A 177 -11.66 -0.04 2.80
CA ALA A 177 -10.26 0.10 3.21
C ALA A 177 -9.87 -1.00 4.19
N LEU A 178 -8.75 -1.67 3.90
CA LEU A 178 -8.13 -2.67 4.76
C LEU A 178 -6.79 -2.14 5.25
N PHE A 179 -6.57 -2.17 6.56
CA PHE A 179 -5.32 -1.75 7.17
C PHE A 179 -4.46 -2.96 7.49
N MET A 180 -3.25 -2.97 6.92
CA MET A 180 -2.28 -4.03 7.17
C MET A 180 -1.05 -3.48 7.91
N LYS A 181 -0.50 -4.28 8.81
CA LYS A 181 0.67 -3.89 9.63
C LYS A 181 1.76 -4.95 9.58
N LEU A 182 3.00 -4.50 9.46
CA LEU A 182 4.20 -5.28 9.75
C LEU A 182 4.75 -4.79 11.08
N ARG A 183 4.66 -5.62 12.11
CA ARG A 183 5.24 -5.32 13.42
C ARG A 183 6.76 -5.48 13.33
N LEU A 184 7.48 -4.50 13.85
CA LEU A 184 8.94 -4.49 13.89
C LEU A 184 9.34 -4.87 15.31
N GLU A 185 9.84 -6.10 15.45
CA GLU A 185 10.46 -6.61 16.68
C GLU A 185 11.90 -6.11 16.80
#